data_AF-A0A944VHR1-F1
#
_entry.id   AF-A0A944VHR1-F1
#
_cell.length_a   1.000
_cell.length_b   1.000
_cell.length_c   1.000
_cell.angle_alpha   90.00
_cell.angle_beta   90.00
_cell.angle_gamma   90.00
#
_symmetry.space_group_name_H-M   'P 1'
#
loop_
_entity.id
_entity.type
_entity.pdbx_description
1 polymer ?
#
loop_
_entity_poly.entity_id
_entity_poly.type
_entity_poly.pdbx_seq_one_letter_code
_entity_poly.pdbx_strand_id
1 'polypeptide(L)'
;MNMAKAPKYTNIFFNFNLILFVCFVSTQTSATSHTLPQMSSNSTRERSNQHHRVIDVQPKVRYQEELLLDRLLAPIDGLSQHAIEQFIRVSYNHPKYAEVILPYSFYHLNQLLWLGYEQDQPRGYFNSIFALFHQKTKEVPSISTYALDDLIDVLQKTVYKQCQPDETLFKKLKTDFTGAIQGAFSSWFSASPDEFVDELASTVAQQANIAYQQHTHPHDLQAMILRFLEQIINKLTWDPSNPMDAWIQFKALGRKLEGLVELGLIQSMDELDDLYWSLTLRFGNYLDLVATSMLPSQIRTMHSQISKAKHPLFALEEQNECIVSKGERLKNKLMSCLFKAHTPAAFQAL
;
A
#
# COMPACT_ATOMS: atom_id res chain seq x y z
N MET A 1 27.35 41.21 15.22
CA MET A 1 28.25 40.03 15.13
C MET A 1 27.91 39.12 16.30
N ASN A 2 27.63 37.83 16.03
CA ASN A 2 27.22 36.75 16.94
C ASN A 2 25.78 36.82 17.51
N MET A 3 24.93 35.79 17.50
CA MET A 3 24.89 34.47 16.86
C MET A 3 23.40 34.08 16.83
N ALA A 4 22.85 33.71 15.67
CA ALA A 4 21.52 33.09 15.59
C ALA A 4 21.66 31.59 15.85
N LYS A 5 21.03 31.09 16.92
CA LYS A 5 20.91 29.66 17.22
C LYS A 5 19.85 29.03 16.33
N ALA A 6 20.23 28.04 15.54
CA ALA A 6 19.32 27.21 14.76
C ALA A 6 18.49 26.28 15.68
N PRO A 7 17.21 25.98 15.35
CA PRO A 7 16.40 25.05 16.13
C PRO A 7 16.83 23.60 15.87
N LYS A 8 16.93 22.83 16.96
CA LYS A 8 17.26 21.41 16.97
C LYS A 8 16.07 20.57 16.48
N TYR A 9 16.31 19.74 15.46
CA TYR A 9 15.40 18.68 15.02
C TYR A 9 15.16 17.68 16.16
N THR A 10 14.00 17.79 16.79
CA THR A 10 13.53 16.88 17.84
C THR A 10 12.07 16.56 17.54
N ASN A 11 11.78 15.70 16.56
CA ASN A 11 10.39 15.34 16.27
C ASN A 11 10.13 13.96 15.62
N ILE A 12 11.10 13.04 15.63
CA ILE A 12 10.89 11.68 15.08
C ILE A 12 10.60 10.65 16.19
N PHE A 13 11.04 10.89 17.43
CA PHE A 13 10.77 9.99 18.56
C PHE A 13 9.34 10.09 19.13
N PHE A 14 8.61 11.17 18.86
CA PHE A 14 7.25 11.37 19.38
C PHE A 14 6.21 10.50 18.65
N ASN A 15 6.41 10.24 17.36
CA ASN A 15 5.51 9.36 16.59
C ASN A 15 5.65 7.88 16.97
N PHE A 16 6.83 7.43 17.42
CA PHE A 16 7.04 6.03 17.79
C PHE A 16 6.29 5.63 19.07
N ASN A 17 6.30 6.51 20.08
CA ASN A 17 5.49 6.30 21.27
C ASN A 17 4.00 6.43 20.97
N LEU A 18 3.59 7.28 20.01
CA LEU A 18 2.17 7.38 19.62
C LEU A 18 1.67 6.12 18.90
N ILE A 19 2.49 5.50 18.04
CA ILE A 19 2.16 4.22 17.40
C ILE A 19 2.00 3.11 18.45
N LEU A 20 2.91 3.04 19.44
CA LEU A 20 2.80 2.06 20.54
C LEU A 20 1.65 2.39 21.51
N PHE A 21 1.35 3.67 21.75
CA PHE A 21 0.28 4.11 22.66
C PHE A 21 -1.12 3.93 22.05
N VAL A 22 -1.30 4.20 20.76
CA VAL A 22 -2.55 3.96 20.02
C VAL A 22 -2.86 2.46 19.91
N CYS A 23 -1.83 1.61 19.80
CA CYS A 23 -2.02 0.15 19.81
C CYS A 23 -2.50 -0.41 21.17
N PHE A 24 -2.25 0.28 22.29
CA PHE A 24 -2.36 -0.34 23.62
C PHE A 24 -3.55 0.14 24.47
N VAL A 25 -4.16 1.28 24.17
CA VAL A 25 -5.39 1.70 24.89
C VAL A 25 -6.59 0.77 24.58
N SER A 26 -6.54 -0.02 23.50
CA SER A 26 -7.68 -0.77 22.97
C SER A 26 -7.71 -2.27 23.27
N THR A 27 -6.67 -2.87 23.88
CA THR A 27 -6.55 -4.33 24.00
C THR A 27 -6.25 -4.83 25.42
N GLN A 28 -7.23 -4.70 26.32
CA GLN A 28 -7.35 -5.62 27.46
C GLN A 28 -8.55 -6.55 27.24
N THR A 29 -8.37 -7.63 26.49
CA THR A 29 -9.14 -8.88 26.70
C THR A 29 -8.33 -10.09 26.24
N SER A 30 -8.50 -11.16 27.01
CA SER A 30 -7.69 -12.37 27.14
C SER A 30 -7.71 -13.31 25.93
N ALA A 31 -6.55 -13.86 25.56
CA ALA A 31 -6.41 -14.93 24.58
C ALA A 31 -5.92 -16.25 25.23
N THR A 32 -6.64 -17.34 24.98
CA THR A 32 -6.29 -18.72 25.30
C THR A 32 -5.63 -19.40 24.09
N SER A 33 -4.47 -20.03 24.30
CA SER A 33 -3.66 -20.68 23.27
C SER A 33 -4.09 -22.13 23.00
N HIS A 34 -4.27 -22.51 21.73
CA HIS A 34 -4.29 -23.89 21.27
C HIS A 34 -3.11 -24.18 20.33
N THR A 35 -2.37 -25.23 20.64
CA THR A 35 -1.18 -25.73 19.93
C THR A 35 -1.56 -26.79 18.90
N LEU A 36 -0.90 -26.80 17.74
CA LEU A 36 -0.96 -27.90 16.75
C LEU A 36 0.45 -28.50 16.51
N PRO A 37 0.55 -29.79 16.11
CA PRO A 37 1.79 -30.55 16.15
C PRO A 37 2.56 -30.55 14.82
N GLN A 38 3.89 -30.61 14.91
CA GLN A 38 4.82 -30.75 13.80
C GLN A 38 4.94 -32.20 13.32
N MET A 39 5.10 -32.39 12.00
CA MET A 39 5.55 -33.64 11.39
C MET A 39 6.88 -33.43 10.66
N SER A 40 7.86 -34.26 11.03
CA SER A 40 9.17 -34.40 10.41
C SER A 40 9.14 -35.38 9.25
N SER A 41 9.93 -35.16 8.20
CA SER A 41 10.52 -36.28 7.47
C SER A 41 11.92 -35.94 6.92
N ASN A 42 12.86 -36.81 7.27
CA ASN A 42 14.22 -36.89 6.74
C ASN A 42 14.18 -37.54 5.35
N SER A 43 15.04 -37.09 4.43
CA SER A 43 15.72 -38.04 3.53
C SER A 43 17.05 -37.52 3.03
N THR A 44 18.04 -38.39 3.17
CA THR A 44 19.44 -38.27 2.77
C THR A 44 19.60 -38.69 1.30
N ARG A 45 20.41 -37.99 0.50
CA ARG A 45 21.18 -38.67 -0.56
C ARG A 45 22.38 -37.88 -1.10
N GLU A 46 23.41 -38.67 -1.40
CA GLU A 46 24.80 -38.35 -1.72
C GLU A 46 25.10 -38.14 -3.21
N ARG A 47 26.13 -37.30 -3.45
CA ARG A 47 27.22 -37.36 -4.47
C ARG A 47 26.90 -37.26 -5.97
N SER A 48 27.52 -36.29 -6.65
CA SER A 48 28.82 -36.50 -7.34
C SER A 48 29.37 -35.17 -7.91
N ASN A 49 30.69 -34.98 -7.77
CA ASN A 49 31.44 -33.79 -8.18
C ASN A 49 32.02 -33.97 -9.59
N GLN A 50 31.90 -32.95 -10.44
CA GLN A 50 32.79 -32.73 -11.59
C GLN A 50 33.36 -31.31 -11.55
N HIS A 51 34.69 -31.24 -11.63
CA HIS A 51 35.50 -30.04 -11.55
C HIS A 51 35.29 -29.10 -12.75
N HIS A 52 34.75 -27.91 -12.48
CA HIS A 52 35.11 -26.70 -13.20
C HIS A 52 35.67 -25.72 -12.15
N ARG A 53 36.89 -25.23 -12.37
CA ARG A 53 37.47 -24.13 -11.60
C ARG A 53 36.71 -22.84 -11.93
N VAL A 54 35.51 -22.74 -11.40
CA VAL A 54 34.87 -21.47 -11.09
C VAL A 54 35.69 -20.88 -9.94
N ILE A 55 35.92 -19.58 -9.97
CA ILE A 55 36.45 -18.85 -8.81
C ILE A 55 35.43 -19.06 -7.70
N ASP A 56 35.72 -20.03 -6.83
CA ASP A 56 34.82 -20.54 -5.81
C ASP A 56 34.63 -19.42 -4.77
N VAL A 57 33.58 -18.62 -4.95
CA VAL A 57 33.12 -17.68 -3.93
C VAL A 57 32.82 -18.55 -2.71
N GLN A 58 33.69 -18.42 -1.71
CA GLN A 58 33.79 -19.29 -0.55
C GLN A 58 32.40 -19.72 -0.04
N PRO A 59 32.07 -21.03 0.00
CA PRO A 59 30.73 -21.54 0.36
C PRO A 59 30.23 -21.05 1.72
N LYS A 60 31.12 -20.58 2.59
CA LYS A 60 30.81 -20.00 3.90
C LYS A 60 30.06 -18.66 3.82
N VAL A 61 30.31 -17.83 2.80
CA VAL A 61 29.66 -16.51 2.66
C VAL A 61 28.20 -16.68 2.24
N ARG A 62 27.95 -17.56 1.27
CA ARG A 62 26.61 -17.86 0.76
C ARG A 62 25.66 -18.37 1.85
N TYR A 63 26.15 -19.22 2.74
CA TYR A 63 25.38 -19.74 3.87
C TYR A 63 24.95 -18.65 4.88
N GLN A 64 25.78 -17.62 5.08
CA GLN A 64 25.44 -16.52 5.99
C GLN A 64 24.37 -15.60 5.40
N GLU A 65 24.38 -15.39 4.08
CA GLU A 65 23.36 -14.59 3.40
C GLU A 65 22.00 -15.30 3.38
N GLU A 66 21.97 -16.61 3.12
CA GLU A 66 20.74 -17.41 3.19
C GLU A 66 20.13 -17.38 4.60
N LEU A 67 20.94 -17.58 5.65
CA LEU A 67 20.47 -17.47 7.05
C LEU A 67 19.95 -16.07 7.41
N LEU A 68 20.58 -15.02 6.87
CA LEU A 68 20.12 -13.66 7.07
C LEU A 68 18.77 -13.44 6.39
N LEU A 69 18.60 -13.92 5.15
CA LEU A 69 17.36 -13.81 4.40
C LEU A 69 16.21 -14.51 5.13
N ASP A 70 16.42 -15.75 5.58
CA ASP A 70 15.46 -16.52 6.37
C ASP A 70 15.05 -15.77 7.65
N ARG A 71 16.01 -15.14 8.32
CA ARG A 71 15.74 -14.34 9.52
C ARG A 71 14.94 -13.08 9.21
N LEU A 72 15.21 -12.41 8.08
CA LEU A 72 14.50 -11.20 7.67
C LEU A 72 13.09 -11.48 7.16
N LEU A 73 12.83 -12.68 6.64
CA LEU A 73 11.51 -13.18 6.20
C LEU A 73 10.74 -13.92 7.31
N ALA A 74 11.37 -14.18 8.45
CA ALA A 74 10.74 -14.90 9.54
C ALA A 74 9.45 -14.19 9.98
N PRO A 75 8.36 -14.93 10.21
CA PRO A 75 7.09 -14.36 10.65
C PRO A 75 7.23 -13.61 11.97
N ILE A 76 6.36 -12.64 12.21
CA ILE A 76 6.27 -11.97 13.51
C ILE A 76 5.61 -12.93 14.52
N ASP A 77 6.43 -13.66 15.27
CA ASP A 77 5.97 -14.72 16.17
C ASP A 77 5.00 -14.21 17.26
N GLY A 78 3.80 -14.80 17.30
CA GLY A 78 2.80 -14.54 18.32
C GLY A 78 2.14 -13.15 18.27
N LEU A 79 2.51 -12.30 17.30
CA LEU A 79 1.93 -10.96 17.03
C LEU A 79 1.69 -10.11 18.29
N SER A 80 2.47 -10.33 19.34
CA SER A 80 2.44 -9.56 20.58
C SER A 80 3.12 -8.22 20.39
N GLN A 81 2.87 -7.27 21.27
CA GLN A 81 3.59 -5.97 21.27
C GLN A 81 5.11 -6.19 21.25
N HIS A 82 5.62 -7.07 22.12
CA HIS A 82 7.04 -7.37 22.18
C HIS A 82 7.59 -7.93 20.87
N ALA A 83 6.82 -8.82 20.21
CA ALA A 83 7.20 -9.39 18.93
C ALA A 83 7.23 -8.34 17.81
N ILE A 84 6.24 -7.43 17.76
CA ILE A 84 6.18 -6.34 16.79
C ILE A 84 7.36 -5.37 17.02
N GLU A 85 7.62 -4.99 18.28
CA GLU A 85 8.77 -4.15 18.64
C GLU A 85 10.10 -4.80 18.22
N GLN A 86 10.23 -6.11 18.46
CA GLN A 86 11.43 -6.86 18.08
C GLN A 86 11.58 -6.95 16.56
N PHE A 87 10.50 -7.23 15.83
CA PHE A 87 10.49 -7.17 14.36
C PHE A 87 10.94 -5.80 13.85
N ILE A 88 10.40 -4.72 14.42
CA ILE A 88 10.75 -3.36 14.01
C ILE A 88 12.24 -3.10 14.25
N ARG A 89 12.76 -3.44 15.43
CA ARG A 89 14.15 -3.21 15.83
C ARG A 89 15.14 -4.05 15.02
N VAL A 90 14.82 -5.31 14.77
CA VAL A 90 15.76 -6.30 14.23
C VAL A 90 15.63 -6.46 12.73
N SER A 91 14.41 -6.62 12.21
CA SER A 91 14.17 -6.98 10.81
C SER A 91 13.81 -5.77 9.96
N TYR A 92 12.78 -5.01 10.32
CA TYR A 92 12.33 -3.85 9.52
C TYR A 92 13.42 -2.78 9.36
N ASN A 93 14.13 -2.45 10.44
CA ASN A 93 15.22 -1.46 10.39
C ASN A 93 16.53 -2.02 9.83
N HIS A 94 16.59 -3.32 9.50
CA HIS A 94 17.78 -3.89 8.89
C HIS A 94 18.03 -3.27 7.49
N PRO A 95 19.26 -2.88 7.14
CA PRO A 95 19.55 -2.24 5.85
C PRO A 95 19.13 -3.08 4.64
N LYS A 96 19.28 -4.41 4.74
CA LYS A 96 18.88 -5.33 3.67
C LYS A 96 17.36 -5.51 3.52
N TYR A 97 16.54 -5.10 4.49
CA TYR A 97 15.10 -5.37 4.44
C TYR A 97 14.41 -4.71 3.23
N ALA A 98 14.73 -3.44 2.95
CA ALA A 98 14.22 -2.73 1.77
C ALA A 98 14.86 -3.21 0.45
N GLU A 99 16.04 -3.85 0.52
CA GLU A 99 16.77 -4.32 -0.66
C GLU A 99 16.35 -5.72 -1.10
N VAL A 100 16.06 -6.61 -0.15
CA VAL A 100 15.87 -8.05 -0.44
C VAL A 100 14.50 -8.61 -0.07
N ILE A 101 13.72 -7.92 0.79
CA ILE A 101 12.40 -8.41 1.22
C ILE A 101 11.28 -7.64 0.54
N LEU A 102 11.18 -6.34 0.84
CA LEU A 102 10.08 -5.49 0.34
C LEU A 102 9.92 -5.42 -1.19
N PRO A 103 10.97 -5.54 -2.02
CA PRO A 103 10.80 -5.59 -3.46
C PRO A 103 9.94 -6.77 -3.91
N TYR A 104 9.95 -7.88 -3.17
CA TYR A 104 9.34 -9.14 -3.61
C TYR A 104 8.13 -9.54 -2.78
N SER A 105 7.95 -8.97 -1.59
CA SER A 105 6.84 -9.35 -0.72
C SER A 105 6.46 -8.26 0.27
N PHE A 106 5.15 -8.09 0.45
CA PHE A 106 4.55 -7.34 1.55
C PHE A 106 4.13 -8.23 2.73
N TYR A 107 4.76 -9.40 2.90
CA TYR A 107 4.38 -10.40 3.90
C TYR A 107 4.16 -9.83 5.32
N HIS A 108 5.11 -9.08 5.88
CA HIS A 108 4.95 -8.51 7.23
C HIS A 108 3.89 -7.41 7.30
N LEU A 109 3.71 -6.61 6.24
CA LEU A 109 2.60 -5.67 6.15
C LEU A 109 1.28 -6.43 6.23
N ASN A 110 1.15 -7.49 5.42
CA ASN A 110 -0.04 -8.33 5.40
C ASN A 110 -0.31 -8.98 6.77
N GLN A 111 0.71 -9.48 7.47
CA GLN A 111 0.56 -10.01 8.83
C GLN A 111 -0.01 -8.97 9.81
N LEU A 112 0.50 -7.73 9.76
CA LEU A 112 0.02 -6.65 10.62
C LEU A 112 -1.39 -6.20 10.24
N LEU A 113 -1.75 -6.18 8.95
CA LEU A 113 -3.12 -5.89 8.51
C LEU A 113 -4.11 -6.96 8.97
N TRP A 114 -3.73 -8.25 8.88
CA TRP A 114 -4.54 -9.35 9.41
C TRP A 114 -4.71 -9.28 10.92
N LEU A 115 -3.63 -8.99 11.66
CA LEU A 115 -3.72 -8.75 13.10
C LEU A 115 -4.72 -7.64 13.42
N GLY A 116 -4.63 -6.52 12.69
CA GLY A 116 -5.54 -5.39 12.83
C GLY A 116 -6.99 -5.78 12.61
N TYR A 117 -7.24 -6.60 11.60
CA TYR A 117 -8.58 -7.08 11.26
C TYR A 117 -9.13 -8.07 12.30
N GLU A 118 -8.35 -9.07 12.69
CA GLU A 118 -8.77 -10.13 13.62
C GLU A 118 -9.03 -9.59 15.03
N GLN A 119 -8.31 -8.55 15.44
CA GLN A 119 -8.45 -7.93 16.76
C GLN A 119 -9.34 -6.66 16.75
N ASP A 120 -10.02 -6.37 15.63
CA ASP A 120 -10.85 -5.17 15.47
C ASP A 120 -10.14 -3.88 15.87
N GLN A 121 -8.86 -3.77 15.47
CA GLN A 121 -8.03 -2.61 15.79
C GLN A 121 -8.62 -1.33 15.18
N PRO A 122 -8.49 -0.18 15.86
CA PRO A 122 -9.06 1.07 15.38
C PRO A 122 -8.34 1.55 14.11
N ARG A 123 -9.01 2.42 13.33
CA ARG A 123 -8.45 3.05 12.12
C ARG A 123 -7.03 3.62 12.28
N GLY A 124 -6.72 4.20 13.44
CA GLY A 124 -5.39 4.75 13.74
C GLY A 124 -4.26 3.70 13.68
N TYR A 125 -4.56 2.44 14.00
CA TYR A 125 -3.63 1.31 13.87
C TYR A 125 -3.24 1.08 12.40
N PHE A 126 -4.24 0.93 11.54
CA PHE A 126 -4.03 0.74 10.11
C PHE A 126 -3.28 1.91 9.48
N ASN A 127 -3.65 3.14 9.84
CA ASN A 127 -2.96 4.34 9.36
C ASN A 127 -1.48 4.34 9.76
N SER A 128 -1.16 3.92 10.99
CA SER A 128 0.21 3.80 11.48
C SER A 128 1.02 2.74 10.72
N ILE A 129 0.40 1.59 10.40
CA ILE A 129 1.03 0.55 9.58
C ILE A 129 1.34 1.08 8.18
N PHE A 130 0.37 1.70 7.52
CA PHE A 130 0.60 2.30 6.20
C PHE A 130 1.67 3.39 6.27
N ALA A 131 1.69 4.23 7.31
CA ALA A 131 2.74 5.23 7.52
C ALA A 131 4.13 4.61 7.62
N LEU A 132 4.26 3.54 8.40
CA LEU A 132 5.50 2.81 8.56
C LEU A 132 5.97 2.25 7.20
N PHE A 133 5.15 1.46 6.51
CA PHE A 133 5.55 0.84 5.24
C PHE A 133 5.68 1.84 4.10
N HIS A 134 4.89 2.91 4.09
CA HIS A 134 5.04 4.02 3.14
C HIS A 134 6.39 4.72 3.30
N GLN A 135 6.87 4.92 4.53
CA GLN A 135 8.22 5.42 4.76
C GLN A 135 9.27 4.43 4.26
N LYS A 136 9.17 3.15 4.60
CA LYS A 136 10.19 2.15 4.21
C LYS A 136 10.27 1.94 2.72
N THR A 137 9.12 1.92 2.04
CA THR A 137 9.04 1.75 0.59
C THR A 137 9.71 2.88 -0.17
N LYS A 138 10.01 4.04 0.44
CA LYS A 138 10.85 5.08 -0.19
C LYS A 138 12.27 4.58 -0.47
N GLU A 139 12.81 3.71 0.38
CA GLU A 139 14.14 3.10 0.23
C GLU A 139 14.19 1.99 -0.83
N VAL A 140 13.03 1.48 -1.24
CA VAL A 140 12.92 0.35 -2.19
C VAL A 140 13.09 0.87 -3.63
N PRO A 141 14.02 0.33 -4.44
CA PRO A 141 14.22 0.80 -5.81
C PRO A 141 13.14 0.33 -6.79
N SER A 142 12.65 -0.90 -6.58
CA SER A 142 11.67 -1.55 -7.44
C SER A 142 10.80 -2.52 -6.64
N ILE A 143 9.57 -2.73 -7.09
CA ILE A 143 8.62 -3.66 -6.48
C ILE A 143 8.12 -4.62 -7.56
N SER A 144 8.09 -5.91 -7.25
CA SER A 144 7.54 -6.94 -8.10
C SER A 144 6.02 -6.77 -8.19
N THR A 145 5.48 -6.97 -9.38
CA THR A 145 4.04 -6.94 -9.64
C THR A 145 3.27 -7.97 -8.82
N TYR A 146 3.85 -9.13 -8.55
CA TYR A 146 3.27 -10.15 -7.67
C TYR A 146 3.10 -9.65 -6.23
N ALA A 147 4.05 -8.86 -5.72
CA ALA A 147 3.96 -8.31 -4.37
C ALA A 147 2.77 -7.35 -4.24
N LEU A 148 2.56 -6.47 -5.23
CA LEU A 148 1.39 -5.57 -5.25
C LEU A 148 0.08 -6.36 -5.44
N ASP A 149 0.09 -7.38 -6.30
CA ASP A 149 -1.07 -8.23 -6.55
C ASP A 149 -1.57 -8.90 -5.27
N ASP A 150 -0.66 -9.50 -4.50
CA ASP A 150 -0.94 -10.11 -3.20
C ASP A 150 -1.42 -9.08 -2.17
N LEU A 151 -0.80 -7.88 -2.16
CA LEU A 151 -1.18 -6.82 -1.24
C LEU A 151 -2.62 -6.36 -1.50
N ILE A 152 -3.01 -6.13 -2.76
CA ILE A 152 -4.37 -5.68 -3.08
C ILE A 152 -5.41 -6.69 -2.57
N ASP A 153 -5.17 -7.99 -2.75
CA ASP A 153 -6.06 -9.04 -2.26
C ASP A 153 -6.21 -9.03 -0.73
N VAL A 154 -5.16 -8.67 0.00
CA VAL A 154 -5.20 -8.52 1.46
C VAL A 154 -5.92 -7.23 1.87
N LEU A 155 -5.69 -6.12 1.16
CA LEU A 155 -6.35 -4.83 1.43
C LEU A 155 -7.87 -4.96 1.37
N GLN A 156 -8.37 -5.59 0.31
CA GLN A 156 -9.80 -5.82 0.08
C GLN A 156 -10.45 -6.60 1.24
N LYS A 157 -9.71 -7.49 1.91
CA LYS A 157 -10.22 -8.33 2.99
C LYS A 157 -10.11 -7.69 4.37
N THR A 158 -9.04 -6.92 4.61
CA THR A 158 -8.64 -6.52 5.97
C THR A 158 -8.99 -5.07 6.32
N VAL A 159 -9.03 -4.17 5.34
CA VAL A 159 -9.09 -2.72 5.62
C VAL A 159 -10.46 -2.10 5.37
N TYR A 160 -11.30 -2.74 4.54
CA TYR A 160 -12.56 -2.16 4.07
C TYR A 160 -13.48 -1.65 5.19
N LYS A 161 -13.58 -2.36 6.32
CA LYS A 161 -14.39 -1.96 7.49
C LYS A 161 -13.95 -0.60 8.04
N GLN A 162 -12.64 -0.38 8.10
CA GLN A 162 -12.08 0.85 8.66
C GLN A 162 -12.24 2.03 7.69
N CYS A 163 -12.46 1.79 6.40
CA CYS A 163 -12.77 2.84 5.43
C CYS A 163 -14.25 3.24 5.41
N GLN A 164 -15.13 2.53 6.13
CA GLN A 164 -16.55 2.90 6.21
C GLN A 164 -16.78 4.07 7.20
N PRO A 165 -17.83 4.88 6.98
CA PRO A 165 -18.26 5.88 7.93
C PRO A 165 -18.57 5.25 9.30
N ASP A 166 -18.14 5.92 10.37
CA ASP A 166 -18.42 5.46 11.72
C ASP A 166 -19.86 5.83 12.12
N GLU A 167 -20.79 4.88 11.93
CA GLU A 167 -22.18 5.04 12.36
C GLU A 167 -22.29 5.30 13.88
N THR A 168 -21.36 4.79 14.69
CA THR A 168 -21.41 4.92 16.14
C THR A 168 -21.09 6.35 16.55
N LEU A 169 -20.14 7.00 15.89
CA LEU A 169 -19.84 8.41 16.08
C LEU A 169 -21.04 9.29 15.72
N PHE A 170 -21.68 9.02 14.57
CA PHE A 170 -22.87 9.78 14.17
C PHE A 170 -24.02 9.60 15.17
N LYS A 171 -24.27 8.37 15.63
CA LYS A 171 -25.27 8.08 16.66
C LYS A 171 -24.95 8.83 17.96
N LYS A 172 -23.68 8.83 18.39
CA LYS A 172 -23.23 9.53 19.59
C LYS A 172 -23.40 11.04 19.47
N LEU A 173 -22.93 11.65 18.39
CA LEU A 173 -23.13 13.08 18.12
C LEU A 173 -24.61 13.45 18.09
N LYS A 174 -25.46 12.61 17.46
CA LYS A 174 -26.90 12.82 17.45
C LYS A 174 -27.50 12.75 18.86
N THR A 175 -27.09 11.81 19.69
CA THR A 175 -27.54 11.69 21.08
C THR A 175 -27.10 12.88 21.92
N ASP A 176 -25.81 13.25 21.84
CA ASP A 176 -25.25 14.40 22.57
C ASP A 176 -25.94 15.71 22.16
N PHE A 177 -26.17 15.90 20.85
CA PHE A 177 -26.91 17.02 20.30
C PHE A 177 -28.36 17.07 20.78
N THR A 178 -29.06 15.93 20.74
CA THR A 178 -30.46 15.85 21.19
C THR A 178 -30.56 16.16 22.68
N GLY A 179 -29.61 15.68 23.50
CA GLY A 179 -29.53 15.98 24.93
C GLY A 179 -29.27 17.46 25.21
N ALA A 180 -28.33 18.08 24.47
CA ALA A 180 -28.03 19.50 24.60
C ALA A 180 -29.24 20.38 24.25
N ILE A 181 -29.94 20.07 23.16
CA ILE A 181 -31.18 20.75 22.78
C ILE A 181 -32.23 20.57 23.89
N GLN A 182 -32.55 19.33 24.27
CA GLN A 182 -33.61 19.07 25.25
C GLN A 182 -33.36 19.76 26.61
N GLY A 183 -32.11 19.80 27.06
CA GLY A 183 -31.73 20.48 28.31
C GLY A 183 -31.86 22.00 28.25
N ALA A 184 -31.49 22.61 27.11
CA ALA A 184 -31.49 24.07 26.97
C ALA A 184 -32.84 24.65 26.50
N PHE A 185 -33.67 23.85 25.81
CA PHE A 185 -34.93 24.31 25.22
C PHE A 185 -36.02 24.62 26.26
N SER A 186 -36.01 23.98 27.43
CA SER A 186 -37.16 24.05 28.36
C SER A 186 -37.25 25.33 29.20
N SER A 187 -36.19 26.14 29.29
CA SER A 187 -36.22 27.40 30.07
C SER A 187 -35.50 28.57 29.40
N TRP A 188 -34.50 28.31 28.55
CA TRP A 188 -33.56 29.35 28.14
C TRP A 188 -33.91 29.98 26.79
N PHE A 189 -34.40 29.18 25.85
CA PHE A 189 -34.81 29.66 24.52
C PHE A 189 -35.90 30.75 24.60
N SER A 190 -36.81 30.65 25.56
CA SER A 190 -37.88 31.64 25.75
C SER A 190 -37.40 32.99 26.31
N ALA A 191 -36.23 33.02 26.96
CA ALA A 191 -35.69 34.22 27.60
C ALA A 191 -34.74 34.99 26.68
N SER A 192 -33.84 34.28 25.97
CA SER A 192 -32.85 34.86 25.07
C SER A 192 -32.60 33.94 23.86
N PRO A 193 -33.37 34.06 22.77
CA PRO A 193 -33.24 33.19 21.60
C PRO A 193 -31.86 33.25 20.94
N ASP A 194 -31.29 34.44 20.81
CA ASP A 194 -29.99 34.65 20.14
C ASP A 194 -28.84 34.06 20.94
N GLU A 195 -28.78 34.32 22.25
CA GLU A 195 -27.77 33.75 23.15
C GLU A 195 -27.84 32.21 23.17
N PHE A 196 -29.05 31.66 23.14
CA PHE A 196 -29.25 30.21 23.03
C PHE A 196 -28.68 29.65 21.73
N VAL A 197 -28.94 30.30 20.59
CA VAL A 197 -28.44 29.83 19.28
C VAL A 197 -26.92 29.88 19.24
N ASP A 198 -26.32 30.94 19.78
CA ASP A 198 -24.86 31.10 19.84
C ASP A 198 -24.21 30.04 20.73
N GLU A 199 -24.79 29.74 21.90
CA GLU A 199 -24.25 28.74 22.81
C GLU A 199 -24.44 27.30 22.28
N LEU A 200 -25.58 27.03 21.64
CA LEU A 200 -25.81 25.75 20.96
C LEU A 200 -24.81 25.57 19.81
N ALA A 201 -24.62 26.58 18.96
CA ALA A 201 -23.65 26.54 17.87
C ALA A 201 -22.22 26.32 18.38
N SER A 202 -21.83 27.02 19.46
CA SER A 202 -20.53 26.86 20.11
C SER A 202 -20.34 25.44 20.66
N THR A 203 -21.34 24.90 21.36
CA THR A 203 -21.30 23.55 21.94
C THR A 203 -21.19 22.49 20.84
N VAL A 204 -21.97 22.63 19.76
CA VAL A 204 -21.91 21.75 18.58
C VAL A 204 -20.52 21.81 17.94
N ALA A 205 -19.99 23.01 17.70
CA ALA A 205 -18.68 23.18 17.11
C ALA A 205 -17.58 22.57 17.99
N GLN A 206 -17.66 22.75 19.31
CA GLN A 206 -16.71 22.17 20.25
C GLN A 206 -16.77 20.64 20.27
N GLN A 207 -17.97 20.05 20.37
CA GLN A 207 -18.15 18.60 20.37
C GLN A 207 -17.73 17.97 19.03
N ALA A 208 -18.09 18.61 17.91
CA ALA A 208 -17.65 18.19 16.58
C ALA A 208 -16.11 18.25 16.46
N ASN A 209 -15.48 19.30 16.97
CA ASN A 209 -14.02 19.44 16.94
C ASN A 209 -13.31 18.41 17.84
N ILE A 210 -13.85 18.12 19.03
CA ILE A 210 -13.31 17.07 19.92
C ILE A 210 -13.44 15.69 19.24
N ALA A 211 -14.61 15.39 18.68
CA ALA A 211 -14.85 14.17 17.91
C ALA A 211 -13.88 14.05 16.73
N TYR A 212 -13.69 15.13 15.98
CA TYR A 212 -12.77 15.24 14.84
C TYR A 212 -11.32 15.00 15.25
N GLN A 213 -10.86 15.60 16.34
CA GLN A 213 -9.47 15.46 16.81
C GLN A 213 -9.17 14.08 17.39
N GLN A 214 -10.17 13.40 17.96
CA GLN A 214 -9.99 12.11 18.61
C GLN A 214 -10.07 10.92 17.65
N HIS A 215 -10.71 11.07 16.48
CA HIS A 215 -10.92 9.97 15.54
C HIS A 215 -10.19 10.26 14.24
N THR A 216 -9.33 9.34 13.81
CA THR A 216 -8.83 9.34 12.43
C THR A 216 -10.04 9.26 11.50
N HIS A 217 -10.15 10.13 10.49
CA HIS A 217 -11.26 10.06 9.55
C HIS A 217 -11.07 8.91 8.57
N PRO A 218 -12.17 8.28 8.08
CA PRO A 218 -12.09 7.30 7.01
C PRO A 218 -11.29 7.82 5.82
N HIS A 219 -11.51 9.10 5.48
CA HIS A 219 -10.80 9.81 4.43
C HIS A 219 -9.28 9.87 4.62
N ASP A 220 -8.79 10.00 5.86
CA ASP A 220 -7.35 10.04 6.13
C ASP A 220 -6.69 8.69 5.81
N LEU A 221 -7.34 7.59 6.22
CA LEU A 221 -6.85 6.24 5.94
C LEU A 221 -6.92 5.94 4.44
N GLN A 222 -8.04 6.28 3.78
CA GLN A 222 -8.18 6.12 2.32
C GLN A 222 -7.12 6.92 1.57
N ALA A 223 -6.91 8.19 1.93
CA ALA A 223 -5.86 9.02 1.33
C ALA A 223 -4.46 8.44 1.56
N MET A 224 -4.22 7.83 2.73
CA MET A 224 -2.95 7.18 3.03
C MET A 224 -2.73 5.92 2.18
N ILE A 225 -3.78 5.09 2.01
CA ILE A 225 -3.76 3.91 1.14
C ILE A 225 -3.52 4.34 -0.31
N LEU A 226 -4.22 5.38 -0.79
CA LEU A 226 -4.05 5.89 -2.14
C LEU A 226 -2.60 6.30 -2.43
N ARG A 227 -2.01 7.16 -1.57
CA ARG A 227 -0.61 7.58 -1.70
C ARG A 227 0.36 6.40 -1.63
N PHE A 228 0.08 5.43 -0.76
CA PHE A 228 0.89 4.23 -0.63
C PHE A 228 0.86 3.38 -1.91
N LEU A 229 -0.34 3.14 -2.47
CA LEU A 229 -0.51 2.42 -3.72
C LEU A 229 0.15 3.14 -4.89
N GLU A 230 -0.02 4.46 -5.00
CA GLU A 230 0.64 5.26 -6.04
C GLU A 230 2.17 5.15 -5.95
N GLN A 231 2.74 5.23 -4.74
CA GLN A 231 4.18 5.06 -4.53
C GLN A 231 4.66 3.66 -4.95
N ILE A 232 3.88 2.61 -4.68
CA ILE A 232 4.21 1.24 -5.10
C ILE A 232 4.12 1.10 -6.61
N ILE A 233 3.03 1.59 -7.22
CA ILE A 233 2.79 1.52 -8.67
C ILE A 233 3.94 2.16 -9.43
N ASN A 234 4.42 3.32 -8.98
CA ASN A 234 5.55 4.02 -9.60
C ASN A 234 6.88 3.25 -9.55
N LYS A 235 6.97 2.20 -8.73
CA LYS A 235 8.13 1.33 -8.56
C LYS A 235 7.96 -0.06 -9.16
N LEU A 236 6.82 -0.35 -9.79
CA LEU A 236 6.54 -1.70 -10.32
C LEU A 236 7.57 -2.17 -11.35
N THR A 237 7.87 -3.45 -11.31
CA THR A 237 8.74 -4.13 -12.26
C THR A 237 8.07 -5.42 -12.70
N TRP A 238 8.09 -5.65 -14.00
CA TRP A 238 7.64 -6.89 -14.63
C TRP A 238 8.85 -7.68 -15.14
N ASP A 239 8.69 -8.99 -15.31
CA ASP A 239 9.72 -9.83 -15.91
C ASP A 239 9.96 -9.41 -17.38
N PRO A 240 11.19 -8.99 -17.75
CA PRO A 240 11.50 -8.62 -19.12
C PRO A 240 11.49 -9.81 -20.08
N SER A 241 11.62 -11.03 -19.56
CA SER A 241 11.70 -12.26 -20.36
C SER A 241 10.35 -12.66 -20.95
N ASN A 242 9.24 -12.17 -20.38
CA ASN A 242 7.89 -12.51 -20.81
C ASN A 242 6.96 -11.28 -20.95
N PRO A 243 7.08 -10.51 -22.04
CA PRO A 243 6.26 -9.30 -22.26
C PRO A 243 4.76 -9.55 -22.31
N MET A 244 4.32 -10.74 -22.75
CA MET A 244 2.90 -11.07 -22.80
C MET A 244 2.33 -11.36 -21.42
N ASP A 245 3.09 -12.01 -20.54
CA ASP A 245 2.68 -12.19 -19.15
C ASP A 245 2.64 -10.85 -18.42
N ALA A 246 3.64 -9.99 -18.62
CA ALA A 246 3.63 -8.62 -18.10
C ALA A 246 2.37 -7.84 -18.53
N TRP A 247 1.95 -7.98 -19.78
CA TRP A 247 0.71 -7.39 -20.28
C TRP A 247 -0.56 -7.97 -19.64
N ILE A 248 -0.58 -9.27 -19.34
CA ILE A 248 -1.68 -9.90 -18.62
C ILE A 248 -1.76 -9.36 -17.19
N GLN A 249 -0.63 -9.30 -16.49
CA GLN A 249 -0.53 -8.77 -15.14
C GLN A 249 -0.92 -7.28 -15.06
N PHE A 250 -0.45 -6.46 -16.00
CA PHE A 250 -0.83 -5.04 -16.10
C PHE A 250 -2.35 -4.85 -16.14
N LYS A 251 -3.04 -5.63 -16.98
CA LYS A 251 -4.52 -5.59 -17.05
C LYS A 251 -5.17 -6.14 -15.78
N ALA A 252 -4.65 -7.25 -15.24
CA ALA A 252 -5.17 -7.86 -14.02
C ALA A 252 -5.12 -6.88 -12.83
N LEU A 253 -3.98 -6.20 -12.64
CA LEU A 253 -3.84 -5.14 -11.65
C LEU A 253 -4.88 -4.02 -11.86
N GLY A 254 -5.09 -3.60 -13.11
CA GLY A 254 -6.14 -2.63 -13.42
C GLY A 254 -7.53 -3.04 -12.91
N ARG A 255 -7.92 -4.31 -13.10
CA ARG A 255 -9.21 -4.80 -12.56
C ARG A 255 -9.23 -4.88 -11.04
N LYS A 256 -8.11 -5.27 -10.42
CA LYS A 256 -8.03 -5.34 -8.95
C LYS A 256 -8.15 -3.97 -8.30
N LEU A 257 -7.62 -2.93 -8.94
CA LEU A 257 -7.77 -1.55 -8.49
C LEU A 257 -9.23 -1.07 -8.54
N GLU A 258 -10.00 -1.47 -9.56
CA GLU A 258 -11.45 -1.20 -9.62
C GLU A 258 -12.19 -1.77 -8.40
N GLY A 259 -11.85 -3.00 -7.99
CA GLY A 259 -12.41 -3.62 -6.78
C GLY A 259 -12.12 -2.85 -5.48
N LEU A 260 -11.10 -1.98 -5.44
CA LEU A 260 -10.86 -1.11 -4.30
C LEU A 260 -11.88 0.04 -4.20
N VAL A 261 -12.42 0.51 -5.34
CA VAL A 261 -13.50 1.50 -5.36
C VAL A 261 -14.81 0.88 -4.90
N GLU A 262 -15.12 -0.34 -5.38
CA GLU A 262 -16.35 -1.06 -4.98
C GLU A 262 -16.45 -1.28 -3.47
N LEU A 263 -15.30 -1.46 -2.81
CA LEU A 263 -15.20 -1.64 -1.35
C LEU A 263 -15.04 -0.32 -0.57
N GLY A 264 -14.98 0.82 -1.26
CA GLY A 264 -14.77 2.13 -0.66
C GLY A 264 -13.39 2.29 -0.01
N LEU A 265 -12.36 1.56 -0.46
CA LEU A 265 -10.96 1.84 -0.07
C LEU A 265 -10.41 3.05 -0.84
N ILE A 266 -10.95 3.28 -2.03
CA ILE A 266 -10.75 4.47 -2.87
C ILE A 266 -12.12 5.16 -2.98
N GLN A 267 -12.16 6.49 -2.86
CA GLN A 267 -13.41 7.24 -2.68
C GLN A 267 -14.13 7.54 -3.98
N SER A 268 -13.36 7.81 -5.04
CA SER A 268 -13.90 8.31 -6.30
C SER A 268 -13.29 7.60 -7.50
N MET A 269 -13.98 7.70 -8.63
CA MET A 269 -13.45 7.26 -9.93
C MET A 269 -12.24 8.08 -10.35
N ASP A 270 -12.11 9.31 -9.85
CA ASP A 270 -11.01 10.22 -10.14
C ASP A 270 -9.71 9.72 -9.51
N GLU A 271 -9.77 9.29 -8.25
CA GLU A 271 -8.64 8.66 -7.56
C GLU A 271 -8.25 7.34 -8.24
N LEU A 272 -9.22 6.58 -8.75
CA LEU A 272 -8.94 5.38 -9.55
C LEU A 272 -8.26 5.74 -10.89
N ASP A 273 -8.69 6.82 -11.53
CA ASP A 273 -8.09 7.30 -12.78
C ASP A 273 -6.62 7.69 -12.57
N ASP A 274 -6.29 8.37 -11.46
CA ASP A 274 -4.91 8.71 -11.09
C ASP A 274 -4.03 7.45 -10.94
N LEU A 275 -4.55 6.39 -10.32
CA LEU A 275 -3.85 5.11 -10.22
C LEU A 275 -3.71 4.42 -11.58
N TYR A 276 -4.74 4.47 -12.44
CA TYR A 276 -4.66 3.95 -13.80
C TYR A 276 -3.64 4.70 -14.65
N TRP A 277 -3.53 6.01 -14.50
CA TRP A 277 -2.50 6.82 -15.14
C TRP A 277 -1.11 6.42 -14.65
N SER A 278 -0.91 6.30 -13.34
CA SER A 278 0.35 5.84 -12.75
C SER A 278 0.75 4.46 -13.28
N LEU A 279 -0.19 3.52 -13.34
CA LEU A 279 0.03 2.17 -13.85
C LEU A 279 0.34 2.17 -15.36
N THR A 280 -0.38 2.98 -16.13
CA THR A 280 -0.18 3.16 -17.58
C THR A 280 1.20 3.73 -17.90
N LEU A 281 1.60 4.77 -17.18
CA LEU A 281 2.91 5.40 -17.34
C LEU A 281 4.03 4.43 -16.99
N ARG A 282 3.90 3.73 -15.86
CA ARG A 282 4.88 2.76 -15.42
C ARG A 282 5.02 1.58 -16.39
N PHE A 283 3.90 1.05 -16.90
CA PHE A 283 3.94 0.01 -17.92
C PHE A 283 4.53 0.51 -19.24
N GLY A 284 4.26 1.76 -19.62
CA GLY A 284 4.92 2.43 -20.75
C GLY A 284 6.44 2.45 -20.61
N ASN A 285 6.97 2.71 -19.40
CA ASN A 285 8.41 2.65 -19.13
C ASN A 285 8.95 1.21 -19.27
N TYR A 286 8.20 0.21 -18.80
CA TYR A 286 8.56 -1.19 -19.03
C TYR A 286 8.65 -1.52 -20.52
N LEU A 287 7.69 -1.09 -21.33
CA LEU A 287 7.70 -1.32 -22.79
C LEU A 287 8.97 -0.75 -23.46
N ASP A 288 9.48 0.40 -23.02
CA ASP A 288 10.74 0.93 -23.54
C ASP A 288 11.94 0.01 -23.27
N LEU A 289 11.96 -0.63 -22.09
CA LEU A 289 13.05 -1.51 -21.67
C LEU A 289 13.05 -2.81 -22.49
N VAL A 290 11.88 -3.37 -22.78
CA VAL A 290 11.76 -4.66 -23.48
C VAL A 290 11.58 -4.53 -24.99
N ALA A 291 11.44 -3.32 -25.52
CA ALA A 291 11.07 -3.05 -26.92
C ALA A 291 11.86 -3.86 -27.96
N THR A 292 13.18 -3.99 -27.77
CA THR A 292 14.07 -4.69 -28.71
C THR A 292 13.93 -6.22 -28.67
N SER A 293 13.42 -6.76 -27.56
CA SER A 293 13.21 -8.20 -27.35
C SER A 293 11.80 -8.67 -27.72
N MET A 294 10.85 -7.74 -27.89
CA MET A 294 9.46 -8.06 -28.19
C MET A 294 9.27 -8.50 -29.64
N LEU A 295 8.50 -9.57 -29.84
CA LEU A 295 8.11 -10.01 -31.17
C LEU A 295 7.06 -9.05 -31.76
N PRO A 296 7.12 -8.71 -33.07
CA PRO A 296 6.11 -7.86 -33.72
C PRO A 296 4.68 -8.38 -33.56
N SER A 297 4.49 -9.70 -33.50
CA SER A 297 3.18 -10.32 -33.25
C SER A 297 2.62 -10.01 -31.86
N GLN A 298 3.47 -9.99 -30.83
CA GLN A 298 3.08 -9.62 -29.46
C GLN A 298 2.63 -8.16 -29.40
N ILE A 299 3.40 -7.25 -30.00
CA ILE A 299 3.08 -5.81 -30.07
C ILE A 299 1.73 -5.59 -30.77
N ARG A 300 1.52 -6.24 -31.93
CA ARG A 300 0.24 -6.15 -32.67
C ARG A 300 -0.93 -6.72 -31.87
N THR A 301 -0.72 -7.81 -31.12
CA THR A 301 -1.75 -8.37 -30.23
C THR A 301 -2.12 -7.39 -29.14
N MET A 302 -1.15 -6.80 -28.43
CA MET A 302 -1.41 -5.79 -27.39
C MET A 302 -2.16 -4.60 -27.96
N HIS A 303 -1.70 -4.06 -29.10
CA HIS A 303 -2.36 -2.94 -29.78
C HIS A 303 -3.81 -3.27 -30.17
N SER A 304 -4.04 -4.45 -30.76
CA SER A 304 -5.39 -4.90 -31.12
C SER A 304 -6.29 -5.07 -29.90
N GLN A 305 -5.74 -5.56 -28.79
CA GLN A 305 -6.48 -5.69 -27.54
C GLN A 305 -6.89 -4.32 -26.99
N ILE A 306 -6.03 -3.30 -27.02
CA ILE A 306 -6.42 -1.95 -26.58
C ILE A 306 -7.58 -1.42 -27.43
N SER A 307 -7.54 -1.59 -28.76
CA SER A 307 -8.63 -1.10 -29.64
C SER A 307 -9.96 -1.85 -29.47
N LYS A 308 -9.92 -3.12 -29.05
CA LYS A 308 -11.11 -3.97 -28.90
C LYS A 308 -11.63 -4.02 -27.46
N ALA A 309 -10.80 -3.68 -26.49
CA ALA A 309 -11.07 -3.99 -25.11
C ALA A 309 -12.08 -3.02 -24.49
N LYS A 310 -13.08 -3.61 -23.83
CA LYS A 310 -13.88 -2.97 -22.77
C LYS A 310 -13.19 -3.08 -21.40
N HIS A 311 -11.85 -3.04 -21.38
CA HIS A 311 -11.13 -3.18 -20.13
C HIS A 311 -11.38 -1.93 -19.28
N PRO A 312 -11.71 -2.04 -17.98
CA PRO A 312 -12.00 -0.87 -17.13
C PRO A 312 -10.97 0.25 -17.24
N LEU A 313 -9.68 -0.12 -17.17
CA LEU A 313 -8.54 0.79 -17.37
C LEU A 313 -8.61 1.65 -18.65
N PHE A 314 -9.15 1.14 -19.76
CA PHE A 314 -9.28 1.86 -21.02
C PHE A 314 -10.68 2.45 -21.26
N ALA A 315 -11.67 1.99 -20.50
CA ALA A 315 -13.05 2.41 -20.63
C ALA A 315 -13.34 3.69 -19.81
N LEU A 316 -12.55 3.95 -18.77
CA LEU A 316 -12.67 5.16 -17.97
C LEU A 316 -12.25 6.38 -18.81
N GLU A 317 -13.22 7.26 -19.07
CA GLU A 317 -13.05 8.48 -19.86
C GLU A 317 -12.12 9.46 -19.15
N GLU A 318 -11.30 10.17 -19.94
CA GLU A 318 -10.43 11.21 -19.40
C GLU A 318 -11.26 12.44 -19.01
N GLN A 319 -11.03 13.00 -17.82
CA GLN A 319 -11.83 14.13 -17.33
C GLN A 319 -11.56 15.45 -18.05
N ASN A 320 -10.35 15.61 -18.60
CA ASN A 320 -9.91 16.86 -19.21
C ASN A 320 -10.02 16.77 -20.73
N GLU A 321 -10.72 17.74 -21.32
CA GLU A 321 -10.78 17.89 -22.77
C GLU A 321 -9.37 18.04 -23.35
N CYS A 322 -9.13 17.44 -24.51
CA CYS A 322 -7.85 17.42 -25.22
C CYS A 322 -6.72 16.59 -24.57
N ILE A 323 -6.96 15.86 -23.48
CA ILE A 323 -5.96 14.89 -22.97
C ILE A 323 -5.96 13.62 -23.83
N VAL A 324 -4.76 13.12 -24.14
CA VAL A 324 -4.58 11.83 -24.81
C VAL A 324 -5.03 10.71 -23.88
N SER A 325 -5.91 9.83 -24.35
CA SER A 325 -6.39 8.74 -23.50
C SER A 325 -5.29 7.75 -23.12
N LYS A 326 -5.44 7.07 -21.98
CA LYS A 326 -4.54 6.00 -21.52
C LYS A 326 -4.29 4.94 -22.60
N GLY A 327 -5.36 4.52 -23.28
CA GLY A 327 -5.30 3.57 -24.38
C GLY A 327 -4.51 4.11 -25.58
N GLU A 328 -4.76 5.34 -25.99
CA GLU A 328 -4.04 5.98 -27.10
C GLU A 328 -2.56 6.18 -26.77
N ARG A 329 -2.23 6.57 -25.54
CA ARG A 329 -0.85 6.68 -25.08
C ARG A 329 -0.10 5.35 -25.18
N LEU A 330 -0.69 4.24 -24.75
CA LEU A 330 -0.08 2.92 -24.88
C LEU A 330 0.02 2.45 -26.33
N LYS A 331 -0.97 2.72 -27.19
CA LYS A 331 -0.87 2.40 -28.62
C LYS A 331 0.32 3.11 -29.25
N ASN A 332 0.48 4.41 -29.00
CA ASN A 332 1.62 5.18 -29.48
C ASN A 332 2.95 4.63 -28.96
N LYS A 333 2.99 4.21 -27.69
CA LYS A 333 4.16 3.54 -27.10
C LYS A 333 4.50 2.23 -27.79
N LEU A 334 3.50 1.38 -28.05
CA LEU A 334 3.65 0.10 -28.75
C LEU A 334 4.12 0.29 -30.19
N MET A 335 3.63 1.34 -30.89
CA MET A 335 4.13 1.67 -32.22
C MET A 335 5.60 2.07 -32.20
N SER A 336 6.03 2.87 -31.22
CA SER A 336 7.47 3.17 -31.02
C SER A 336 8.29 1.90 -30.77
N CYS A 337 7.77 0.97 -29.97
CA CYS A 337 8.41 -0.33 -29.75
C CYS A 337 8.51 -1.15 -31.05
N LEU A 338 7.48 -1.12 -31.89
CA LEU A 338 7.49 -1.79 -33.20
C LEU A 338 8.62 -1.26 -34.08
N PHE A 339 8.80 0.07 -34.15
CA PHE A 339 9.91 0.66 -34.92
C PHE A 339 11.28 0.25 -34.35
N LYS A 340 11.45 0.29 -33.02
CA LYS A 340 12.69 -0.14 -32.35
C LYS A 340 13.02 -1.61 -32.64
N ALA A 341 12.02 -2.49 -32.63
CA ALA A 341 12.19 -3.92 -32.92
C ALA A 341 12.61 -4.21 -34.38
N HIS A 342 12.27 -3.34 -35.33
CA HIS A 342 12.64 -3.50 -36.75
C HIS A 342 13.96 -2.79 -37.11
N THR A 343 14.51 -1.97 -36.21
CA THR A 343 15.78 -1.29 -36.45
C THR A 343 16.91 -2.30 -36.23
N PRO A 344 17.71 -2.64 -37.27
CA PRO A 344 18.79 -3.62 -37.12
C PRO A 344 19.74 -3.20 -35.99
N ALA A 345 20.18 -4.13 -35.16
CA ALA A 345 21.07 -3.86 -34.02
C ALA A 345 22.33 -3.06 -34.38
N ALA A 346 22.79 -3.14 -35.65
CA ALA A 346 23.91 -2.37 -36.18
C ALA A 346 23.69 -0.84 -36.21
N PHE A 347 22.44 -0.36 -36.23
CA PHE A 347 22.10 1.07 -36.19
C PHE A 347 21.89 1.61 -34.76
N GLN A 348 21.78 0.75 -33.74
CA GLN A 348 21.60 1.17 -32.35
C GLN A 348 22.93 1.35 -31.59
N ALA A 349 24.05 0.91 -32.17
CA ALA A 349 25.39 1.01 -31.61
C ALA A 349 26.23 2.17 -32.19
N LEU A 350 25.67 2.93 -33.14
CA LEU A 350 26.19 4.19 -33.67
C LEU A 350 25.44 5.35 -33.02
#